data_AF-A0A946JUE1-F1
#
_entry.id   AF-A0A946JUE1-F1
#
_cell.length_a   1.000
_cell.length_b   1.000
_cell.length_c   1.000
_cell.angle_alpha   90.00
_cell.angle_beta   90.00
_cell.angle_gamma   90.00
#
_symmetry.space_group_name_H-M   'P 1'
#
loop_
_entity.id
_entity.type
_entity.pdbx_description
1 polymer ?
#
loop_
_entity_poly.entity_id
_entity_poly.type
_entity_poly.pdbx_seq_one_letter_code
_entity_poly.pdbx_strand_id
1 'polypeptide(L)'
;METTIWQSYPQDEVIVLGIINTSNQNQINDFVEENSLTFPILFDPGSSGGVQGGDTYQDYYLPNDGSPYPRDFIVDQSGILKYANNEIDTEWMHSVLDELTSGSCTDYSVGDVNHDTVTNVLDIVNLMNYILGSSIPDECEFYASDLYGDEILNVLDIVQLVNLILGA
;
A
#
# COMPACT_ATOMS: atom_id res chain seq x y z
N MET A 1 8.55 15.64 -20.16
CA MET A 1 9.39 14.52 -19.71
C MET A 1 10.23 15.10 -18.60
N GLU A 2 9.72 15.04 -17.37
CA GLU A 2 10.44 15.57 -16.22
C GLU A 2 11.58 14.61 -15.88
N THR A 3 12.78 15.15 -15.82
CA THR A 3 14.04 14.45 -15.55
C THR A 3 14.47 14.75 -14.12
N THR A 4 13.63 14.44 -13.13
CA THR A 4 14.04 14.44 -11.74
C THR A 4 14.18 13.00 -11.29
N ILE A 5 15.34 12.66 -10.72
CA ILE A 5 15.61 11.34 -10.13
C ILE A 5 14.68 11.09 -8.94
N TRP A 6 14.24 12.18 -8.30
CA TRP A 6 13.34 12.18 -7.16
C TRP A 6 12.00 12.75 -7.61
N GLN A 7 10.96 11.94 -7.50
CA GLN A 7 9.58 12.41 -7.58
C GLN A 7 9.09 12.60 -6.14
N SER A 8 8.29 13.63 -5.91
CA SER A 8 7.56 13.75 -4.66
C SER A 8 6.60 12.57 -4.55
N TYR A 9 6.92 11.61 -3.68
CA TYR A 9 5.98 10.54 -3.36
C TYR A 9 4.94 11.09 -2.38
N PRO A 10 3.63 10.99 -2.67
CA PRO A 10 2.60 11.43 -1.75
C PRO A 10 2.65 10.58 -0.47
N GLN A 11 2.99 11.20 0.66
CA GLN A 11 3.06 10.53 1.96
C GLN A 11 1.68 10.21 2.56
N ASP A 12 0.60 10.47 1.82
CA ASP A 12 -0.77 10.31 2.31
C ASP A 12 -1.13 8.83 2.55
N GLU A 13 -0.45 7.90 1.87
CA GLU A 13 -0.71 6.45 1.95
C GLU A 13 0.41 5.67 2.65
N VAL A 14 1.69 6.07 2.48
CA VAL A 14 2.83 5.39 3.11
C VAL A 14 3.87 6.37 3.64
N ILE A 15 4.55 5.94 4.71
CA ILE A 15 5.67 6.68 5.30
C ILE A 15 6.98 6.11 4.75
N VAL A 16 7.78 6.97 4.11
CA VAL A 16 9.12 6.63 3.64
C VAL A 16 10.15 7.28 4.57
N LEU A 17 11.15 6.52 4.99
CA LEU A 17 12.28 7.02 5.77
C LEU A 17 13.55 6.21 5.46
N GLY A 18 14.70 6.87 5.47
CA GLY A 18 16.01 6.21 5.43
C GLY A 18 16.56 6.00 6.85
N ILE A 19 17.42 4.99 7.05
CA ILE A 19 18.11 4.74 8.33
C ILE A 19 19.60 4.54 8.04
N ILE A 20 20.46 5.20 8.83
CA ILE A 20 21.92 5.05 8.71
C ILE A 20 22.60 5.13 10.07
N ASN A 21 23.63 4.30 10.28
CA ASN A 21 24.40 4.27 11.53
C ASN A 21 25.85 4.76 11.40
N THR A 22 26.29 5.15 10.20
CA THR A 22 27.68 5.51 9.90
C THR A 22 27.93 7.01 9.69
N SER A 23 26.90 7.85 9.77
CA SER A 23 26.99 9.30 9.51
C SER A 23 26.36 10.11 10.64
N ASN A 24 26.95 11.24 11.03
CA ASN A 24 26.34 12.11 12.04
C ASN A 24 25.22 13.00 11.46
N GLN A 25 24.44 13.64 12.34
CA GLN A 25 23.28 14.44 11.94
C GLN A 25 23.61 15.58 10.95
N ASN A 26 24.77 16.23 11.07
CA ASN A 26 25.13 17.31 10.15
C ASN A 26 25.36 16.75 8.75
N GLN A 27 26.10 15.65 8.61
CA GLN A 27 26.34 14.99 7.32
C GLN A 27 25.03 14.51 6.66
N ILE A 28 24.08 14.04 7.47
CA ILE A 28 22.76 13.62 6.98
C ILE A 28 21.97 14.84 6.48
N ASN A 29 21.94 15.92 7.26
CA ASN A 29 21.24 17.15 6.87
C ASN A 29 21.80 17.71 5.56
N ASP A 30 23.13 17.80 5.45
CA ASP A 30 23.82 18.25 4.23
C ASP A 30 23.43 17.36 3.04
N PHE A 31 23.44 16.03 3.20
CA PHE A 31 23.06 15.09 2.14
C PHE A 31 21.60 15.24 1.70
N VAL A 32 20.68 15.38 2.65
CA VAL A 32 19.24 15.59 2.37
C VAL A 32 19.03 16.89 1.60
N GLU A 33 19.69 17.98 2.00
CA GLU A 33 19.61 19.28 1.34
C GLU A 33 20.22 19.24 -0.07
N GLU A 34 21.45 18.72 -0.20
CA GLU A 34 22.18 18.63 -1.47
C GLU A 34 21.43 17.80 -2.52
N ASN A 35 20.71 16.76 -2.10
CA ASN A 35 19.97 15.86 -2.99
C ASN A 35 18.48 16.20 -3.10
N SER A 36 18.01 17.24 -2.38
CA SER A 36 16.60 17.63 -2.34
C SER A 36 15.66 16.46 -1.99
N LEU A 37 16.08 15.61 -1.04
CA LEU A 37 15.25 14.47 -0.61
C LEU A 37 13.99 14.97 0.11
N THR A 38 12.87 14.33 -0.20
CA THR A 38 11.55 14.68 0.36
C THR A 38 11.17 13.84 1.58
N PHE A 39 11.99 12.86 1.94
CA PHE A 39 11.80 11.99 3.10
C PHE A 39 12.98 12.11 4.08
N PRO A 40 12.73 11.92 5.39
CA PRO A 40 13.79 12.03 6.39
C PRO A 40 14.73 10.82 6.34
N ILE A 41 15.99 11.05 6.71
CA ILE A 41 16.95 10.00 7.03
C ILE A 41 17.24 10.09 8.54
N LEU A 42 17.02 8.99 9.24
CA LEU A 42 17.25 8.88 10.68
C LEU A 42 18.67 8.40 10.95
N PHE A 43 19.36 9.11 11.85
CA PHE A 43 20.61 8.61 12.42
C PHE A 43 20.30 7.57 13.49
N ASP A 44 20.78 6.36 13.27
CA ASP A 44 20.61 5.24 14.18
C ASP A 44 21.98 4.84 14.76
N PRO A 45 22.40 5.39 15.91
CA PRO A 45 23.79 5.30 16.40
C PRO A 45 24.26 3.87 16.73
N GLY A 46 23.33 2.91 16.80
CA GLY A 46 23.61 1.51 17.11
C GLY A 46 23.87 1.21 18.58
N SER A 47 23.66 -0.06 18.93
CA SER A 47 23.83 -0.53 20.31
C SER A 47 25.30 -0.67 20.70
N SER A 48 25.59 -0.62 22.01
CA SER A 48 26.94 -0.76 22.59
C SER A 48 27.60 -2.14 22.39
N GLY A 49 27.01 -3.04 21.61
CA GLY A 49 27.36 -4.47 21.48
C GLY A 49 28.33 -4.86 20.36
N GLY A 50 28.71 -3.94 19.47
CA GLY A 50 29.73 -4.19 18.44
C GLY A 50 29.20 -4.78 17.12
N VAL A 51 29.68 -4.15 16.03
CA VAL A 51 29.50 -4.42 14.58
C VAL A 51 28.08 -4.77 14.10
N GLN A 52 27.52 -3.80 13.36
CA GLN A 52 26.35 -3.90 12.48
C GLN A 52 25.04 -4.06 13.24
N GLY A 53 24.21 -3.00 13.15
CA GLY A 53 22.85 -2.97 13.70
C GLY A 53 22.58 -1.74 14.52
N GLY A 54 21.89 -0.78 13.91
CA GLY A 54 21.24 0.30 14.63
C GLY A 54 20.24 -0.20 15.69
N ASP A 55 19.87 0.62 16.69
CA ASP A 55 18.82 0.30 17.65
C ASP A 55 17.49 -0.01 16.93
N THR A 56 17.16 0.77 15.89
CA THR A 56 15.94 0.54 15.08
C THR A 56 16.04 -0.77 14.29
N TYR A 57 17.23 -1.12 13.80
CA TYR A 57 17.44 -2.41 13.13
C TYR A 57 17.14 -3.61 14.05
N GLN A 58 17.46 -3.48 15.34
CA GLN A 58 17.21 -4.51 16.34
C GLN A 58 15.74 -4.61 16.71
N ASP A 59 15.05 -3.47 16.88
CA ASP A 59 13.64 -3.42 17.25
C ASP A 59 12.73 -4.14 16.24
N TYR A 60 13.05 -4.04 14.94
CA TYR A 60 12.29 -4.68 13.86
C TYR A 60 12.85 -6.03 13.42
N TYR A 61 13.86 -6.57 14.11
CA TYR A 61 14.52 -7.85 13.79
C TYR A 61 14.87 -7.99 12.30
N LEU A 62 15.44 -6.94 11.71
CA LEU A 62 15.77 -6.93 10.28
C LEU A 62 16.92 -7.93 10.02
N PRO A 63 16.72 -8.96 9.17
CA PRO A 63 17.67 -10.07 9.08
C PRO A 63 19.02 -9.68 8.43
N ASN A 64 20.09 -10.31 8.92
CA ASN A 64 21.48 -10.23 8.44
C ASN A 64 22.09 -8.83 8.45
N ASP A 65 22.44 -8.29 9.61
CA ASP A 65 23.17 -7.02 9.75
C ASP A 65 24.47 -7.01 8.94
N GLY A 66 24.63 -6.09 7.97
CA GLY A 66 25.87 -5.99 7.18
C GLY A 66 25.79 -6.14 5.66
N SER A 67 24.64 -5.90 5.02
CA SER A 67 24.63 -5.75 3.56
C SER A 67 25.54 -4.57 3.17
N PRO A 68 26.49 -4.76 2.23
CA PRO A 68 27.29 -3.66 1.70
C PRO A 68 26.49 -2.69 0.81
N TYR A 69 25.22 -3.01 0.54
CA TYR A 69 24.28 -2.24 -0.26
C TYR A 69 23.09 -1.76 0.59
N PRO A 70 22.45 -0.63 0.24
CA PRO A 70 21.18 -0.24 0.84
C PRO A 70 20.17 -1.38 0.69
N ARG A 71 19.35 -1.58 1.73
CA ARG A 71 18.28 -2.58 1.76
C ARG A 71 16.94 -1.87 1.83
N ASP A 72 15.99 -2.42 1.10
CA ASP A 72 14.63 -1.95 1.09
C ASP A 72 13.77 -2.87 1.97
N PHE A 73 12.97 -2.26 2.84
CA PHE A 73 12.05 -2.95 3.73
C PHE A 73 10.66 -2.34 3.60
N ILE A 74 9.63 -3.18 3.63
CA ILE A 74 8.25 -2.74 3.76
C ILE A 74 7.71 -3.34 5.06
N VAL A 75 7.19 -2.47 5.92
CA VAL A 75 6.60 -2.82 7.21
C VAL A 75 5.12 -2.42 7.17
N ASP A 76 4.24 -3.33 7.56
CA ASP A 76 2.81 -3.05 7.61
C ASP A 76 2.42 -2.17 8.82
N GLN A 77 1.14 -1.78 8.89
CA GLN A 77 0.61 -0.95 9.97
C GLN A 77 0.67 -1.63 11.37
N SER A 78 0.84 -2.95 11.43
CA SER A 78 1.02 -3.71 12.67
C SER A 78 2.50 -3.83 13.08
N GLY A 79 3.42 -3.24 12.32
CA GLY A 79 4.85 -3.31 12.57
C GLY A 79 5.49 -4.62 12.07
N ILE A 80 4.82 -5.40 11.22
CA ILE A 80 5.32 -6.67 10.70
C ILE A 80 6.03 -6.44 9.37
N LEU A 81 7.21 -7.05 9.23
CA LEU A 81 7.99 -7.02 7.99
C LEU A 81 7.32 -7.85 6.89
N LYS A 82 7.02 -7.21 5.76
CA LYS A 82 6.36 -7.81 4.58
C LYS A 82 7.29 -7.98 3.40
N TYR A 83 8.30 -7.12 3.29
CA TYR A 83 9.31 -7.17 2.24
C TYR A 83 10.68 -6.88 2.83
N ALA A 84 11.69 -7.64 2.39
CA ALA A 84 13.09 -7.38 2.72
C ALA A 84 13.97 -7.90 1.58
N ASN A 85 14.62 -7.01 0.86
CA ASN A 85 15.48 -7.39 -0.26
C ASN A 85 16.78 -6.59 -0.30
N ASN A 86 17.86 -7.23 -0.77
CA ASN A 86 19.19 -6.64 -0.94
C ASN A 86 19.38 -6.04 -2.34
N GLU A 87 18.42 -6.27 -3.24
CA GLU A 87 18.40 -5.74 -4.59
C GLU A 87 17.12 -4.93 -4.77
N ILE A 88 17.19 -3.87 -5.58
CA ILE A 88 16.01 -3.09 -5.95
C ILE A 88 15.16 -3.94 -6.88
N ASP A 89 14.02 -4.41 -6.39
CA ASP A 89 12.96 -5.04 -7.16
C ASP A 89 11.69 -4.21 -7.03
N THR A 90 11.57 -3.20 -7.91
CA THR A 90 10.45 -2.26 -7.89
C THR A 90 9.12 -2.95 -8.15
N GLU A 91 9.08 -3.99 -8.99
CA GLU A 91 7.83 -4.69 -9.32
C GLU A 91 7.27 -5.40 -8.07
N TRP A 92 8.11 -6.13 -7.35
CA TRP A 92 7.67 -6.81 -6.13
C TRP A 92 7.35 -5.82 -5.01
N MET A 93 8.14 -4.74 -4.86
CA MET A 93 7.82 -3.66 -3.91
C MET A 93 6.45 -3.06 -4.18
N HIS A 94 6.14 -2.72 -5.44
CA HIS A 94 4.82 -2.21 -5.82
C HIS A 94 3.72 -3.21 -5.46
N SER A 95 3.87 -4.49 -5.80
CA SER A 95 2.83 -5.48 -5.46
C SER A 95 2.58 -5.62 -3.95
N VAL A 96 3.61 -5.51 -3.12
CA VAL A 96 3.46 -5.59 -1.66
C VAL A 96 2.82 -4.31 -1.13
N LEU A 97 3.21 -3.14 -1.64
CA LEU A 97 2.57 -1.88 -1.26
C LEU A 97 1.10 -1.89 -1.65
N ASP A 98 0.78 -2.26 -2.88
CA ASP A 98 -0.59 -2.35 -3.38
C ASP A 98 -1.42 -3.31 -2.50
N GLU A 99 -0.90 -4.47 -2.11
CA GLU A 99 -1.60 -5.37 -1.17
C GLU A 99 -1.87 -4.72 0.21
N LEU A 100 -0.95 -3.88 0.69
CA LEU A 100 -1.04 -3.25 2.01
C LEU A 100 -1.84 -1.94 2.00
N THR A 101 -1.93 -1.25 0.87
CA THR A 101 -2.58 0.05 0.71
C THR A 101 -3.90 -0.02 -0.04
N SER A 102 -4.13 -1.03 -0.88
CA SER A 102 -5.48 -1.35 -1.37
C SER A 102 -6.37 -1.54 -0.16
N GLY A 103 -7.49 -0.82 -0.14
CA GLY A 103 -8.43 -0.95 0.95
C GLY A 103 -8.81 -2.42 1.04
N SER A 104 -8.47 -3.10 2.13
CA SER A 104 -8.89 -4.48 2.29
C SER A 104 -10.42 -4.49 2.34
N CYS A 105 -11.06 -4.87 1.23
CA CYS A 105 -12.52 -4.97 1.13
C CYS A 105 -13.05 -6.18 1.92
N THR A 106 -12.33 -6.60 2.97
CA THR A 106 -12.66 -7.74 3.83
C THR A 106 -13.97 -7.54 4.59
N ASP A 107 -14.36 -6.29 4.85
CA ASP A 107 -15.64 -5.95 5.45
C ASP A 107 -16.77 -5.78 4.41
N TYR A 108 -16.43 -5.72 3.11
CA TYR A 108 -17.44 -5.66 2.05
C TYR A 108 -17.95 -7.06 1.71
N SER A 109 -19.26 -7.17 1.60
CA SER A 109 -19.91 -8.38 1.10
C SER A 109 -20.18 -8.23 -0.39
N VAL A 110 -19.82 -9.24 -1.18
CA VAL A 110 -20.14 -9.26 -2.61
C VAL A 110 -21.66 -9.12 -2.81
N GLY A 111 -22.07 -8.14 -3.62
CA GLY A 111 -23.46 -7.77 -3.86
C GLY A 111 -24.05 -6.72 -2.89
N ASP A 112 -23.38 -6.40 -1.78
CA ASP A 112 -23.71 -5.26 -0.91
C ASP A 112 -22.96 -4.00 -1.40
N VAL A 113 -23.49 -3.42 -2.48
CA VAL A 113 -22.84 -2.40 -3.30
C VAL A 113 -22.71 -1.07 -2.55
N ASN A 114 -23.67 -0.76 -1.67
CA ASN A 114 -23.62 0.46 -0.85
C ASN A 114 -23.10 0.22 0.58
N HIS A 115 -22.61 -0.98 0.87
CA HIS A 115 -22.04 -1.37 2.15
C HIS A 115 -22.97 -1.07 3.34
N ASP A 116 -24.27 -1.29 3.17
CA ASP A 116 -25.25 -1.10 4.24
C ASP A 116 -25.58 -2.39 5.00
N THR A 117 -24.87 -3.48 4.70
CA THR A 117 -25.00 -4.84 5.24
C THR A 117 -26.26 -5.58 4.78
N VAL A 118 -27.02 -5.03 3.82
CA VAL A 118 -28.27 -5.61 3.34
C VAL A 118 -28.32 -5.64 1.81
N THR A 119 -28.00 -6.79 1.23
CA THR A 119 -28.15 -6.97 -0.22
C THR A 119 -29.61 -6.96 -0.67
N ASN A 120 -30.02 -5.91 -1.37
CA ASN A 120 -31.39 -5.69 -1.83
C ASN A 120 -31.45 -4.85 -3.13
N VAL A 121 -32.66 -4.39 -3.49
CA VAL A 121 -32.87 -3.62 -4.74
C VAL A 121 -32.11 -2.29 -4.78
N LEU A 122 -31.73 -1.73 -3.63
CA LEU A 122 -30.93 -0.52 -3.56
C LEU A 122 -29.53 -0.74 -4.13
N ASP A 123 -28.91 -1.90 -3.91
CA ASP A 123 -27.62 -2.27 -4.51
C ASP A 123 -27.68 -2.30 -6.03
N ILE A 124 -28.78 -2.81 -6.59
CA ILE A 124 -29.02 -2.78 -8.05
C ILE A 124 -29.06 -1.33 -8.55
N VAL A 125 -29.72 -0.43 -7.82
CA VAL A 125 -29.80 0.99 -8.21
C VAL A 125 -28.41 1.63 -8.18
N ASN A 126 -27.58 1.34 -7.17
CA ASN A 126 -26.21 1.86 -7.10
C ASN A 126 -25.33 1.29 -8.22
N LEU A 127 -25.38 -0.02 -8.46
CA LEU A 127 -24.69 -0.67 -9.57
C LEU A 127 -25.09 -0.09 -10.93
N MET A 128 -26.39 0.18 -11.13
CA MET A 128 -26.87 0.86 -12.34
C MET A 128 -26.28 2.26 -12.49
N ASN A 129 -26.14 3.02 -11.40
CA ASN A 129 -25.53 4.35 -11.46
C ASN A 129 -24.05 4.27 -11.86
N TYR A 130 -23.32 3.24 -11.40
CA TYR A 130 -21.94 2.98 -11.83
C TYR A 130 -21.86 2.62 -13.31
N ILE A 131 -22.70 1.69 -13.78
CA ILE A 131 -22.74 1.26 -15.20
C ILE A 131 -23.11 2.43 -16.13
N LEU A 132 -24.01 3.32 -15.70
CA LEU A 132 -24.44 4.49 -16.46
C LEU A 132 -23.46 5.67 -16.32
N GLY A 133 -22.41 5.56 -15.51
CA GLY A 133 -21.43 6.63 -15.25
C GLY A 133 -22.02 7.84 -14.52
N SER A 134 -23.12 7.66 -13.80
CA SER A 134 -23.75 8.69 -12.97
C SER A 134 -23.05 8.85 -11.61
N SER A 135 -22.35 7.80 -11.18
CA SER A 135 -21.42 7.77 -10.04
C SER A 135 -20.21 6.92 -10.42
N ILE A 136 -19.08 7.13 -9.73
CA ILE A 136 -17.87 6.32 -9.88
C ILE A 136 -17.70 5.56 -8.57
N PRO A 137 -17.68 4.22 -8.59
CA PRO A 137 -17.46 3.45 -7.38
C PRO A 137 -16.02 3.64 -6.88
N ASP A 138 -15.82 3.60 -5.57
CA ASP A 138 -14.49 3.36 -5.01
C ASP A 138 -14.05 1.90 -5.26
N GLU A 139 -12.83 1.57 -4.83
CA GLU A 139 -12.24 0.23 -5.03
C GLU A 139 -13.11 -0.89 -4.43
N CYS A 140 -13.67 -0.68 -3.24
CA CYS A 140 -14.46 -1.69 -2.56
C CYS A 140 -15.91 -1.76 -3.01
N GLU A 141 -16.50 -0.63 -3.39
CA GLU A 141 -17.78 -0.60 -4.09
C GLU A 141 -17.68 -1.29 -5.44
N PHE A 142 -16.57 -1.14 -6.17
CA PHE A 142 -16.31 -1.86 -7.41
C PHE A 142 -16.17 -3.36 -7.15
N TYR A 143 -15.37 -3.75 -6.16
CA TYR A 143 -15.21 -5.14 -5.75
C TYR A 143 -16.56 -5.80 -5.38
N ALA A 144 -17.41 -5.10 -4.62
CA ALA A 144 -18.74 -5.61 -4.27
C ALA A 144 -19.71 -5.65 -5.47
N SER A 145 -19.46 -4.82 -6.48
CA SER A 145 -20.27 -4.69 -7.70
C SER A 145 -19.91 -5.68 -8.81
N ASP A 146 -18.64 -6.09 -8.93
CA ASP A 146 -18.16 -7.04 -9.95
C ASP A 146 -18.47 -8.49 -9.53
N LEU A 147 -19.70 -8.89 -9.83
CA LEU A 147 -20.22 -10.20 -9.45
C LEU A 147 -19.75 -11.30 -10.41
N TYR A 148 -19.33 -10.94 -11.63
CA TYR A 148 -18.79 -11.89 -12.60
C TYR A 148 -17.28 -12.09 -12.47
N GLY A 149 -16.57 -11.16 -11.82
CA GLY A 149 -15.14 -11.21 -11.59
C GLY A 149 -14.33 -11.03 -12.87
N ASP A 150 -14.86 -10.28 -13.84
CA ASP A 150 -14.21 -9.98 -15.11
C ASP A 150 -13.69 -8.55 -15.23
N GLU A 151 -13.71 -7.81 -14.11
CA GLU A 151 -13.28 -6.42 -14.00
C GLU A 151 -14.11 -5.46 -14.88
N ILE A 152 -15.33 -5.83 -15.28
CA ILE A 152 -16.21 -4.99 -16.12
C ILE A 152 -17.62 -4.94 -15.55
N LEU A 153 -17.98 -3.83 -14.89
CA LEU A 153 -19.35 -3.60 -14.46
C LEU A 153 -20.30 -3.43 -15.66
N ASN A 154 -21.22 -4.38 -15.82
CA ASN A 154 -22.20 -4.36 -16.89
C ASN A 154 -23.52 -5.07 -16.50
N VAL A 155 -24.37 -5.34 -17.48
CA VAL A 155 -25.68 -5.97 -17.25
C VAL A 155 -25.58 -7.39 -16.66
N LEU A 156 -24.47 -8.08 -16.86
CA LEU A 156 -24.25 -9.42 -16.29
C LEU A 156 -24.16 -9.37 -14.76
N ASP A 157 -23.52 -8.35 -14.19
CA ASP A 157 -23.45 -8.16 -12.74
C ASP A 157 -24.83 -7.89 -12.15
N ILE A 158 -25.65 -7.06 -12.83
CA ILE A 158 -27.04 -6.82 -12.43
C ILE A 158 -27.83 -8.13 -12.37
N VAL A 159 -27.69 -8.99 -13.39
CA VAL A 159 -28.41 -10.27 -13.44
C VAL A 159 -27.99 -11.17 -12.27
N GLN A 160 -26.70 -11.21 -11.96
CA GLN A 160 -26.20 -11.98 -10.81
C GLN A 160 -26.69 -11.43 -9.48
N LEU A 161 -26.71 -10.11 -9.32
CA LEU A 161 -27.20 -9.46 -8.11
C LEU A 161 -28.69 -9.75 -7.88
N VAL A 162 -29.49 -9.71 -8.95
CA VAL A 162 -30.90 -10.10 -8.91
C VAL A 162 -31.05 -11.55 -8.47
N ASN A 163 -30.26 -12.48 -9.02
CA ASN A 163 -30.33 -13.89 -8.61
C ASN A 163 -29.96 -14.07 -7.14
N LEU A 164 -28.94 -13.34 -6.66
CA LEU A 164 -28.52 -13.36 -5.27
C LEU A 164 -29.62 -12.84 -4.32
N ILE A 165 -30.30 -11.74 -4.69
CA ILE A 165 -31.44 -11.19 -3.93
C ILE A 165 -32.64 -12.16 -3.91
N LEU A 166 -32.88 -12.86 -5.02
CA LEU A 166 -33.99 -13.81 -5.15
C LEU A 166 -33.67 -15.20 -4.56
N GLY A 167 -32.40 -15.49 -4.22
CA GLY A 167 -31.94 -16.78 -3.73
C GLY A 167 -32.04 -17.91 -4.78
N ALA A 168 -31.78 -17.58 -6.05
CA ALA A 168 -31.96 -18.47 -7.21
C ALA A 168 -30.64 -18.95 -7.82
#